data_AF-A0A435FDF0-F1
#
_entry.id   AF-A0A435FDF0-F1
#
_cell.length_a   1.000
_cell.length_b   1.000
_cell.length_c   1.000
_cell.angle_alpha   90.00
_cell.angle_beta   90.00
_cell.angle_gamma   90.00
#
_symmetry.space_group_name_H-M   'P 1'
#
loop_
_entity.id
_entity.type
_entity.pdbx_description
1 polymer ?
#
loop_
_entity_poly.entity_id
_entity_poly.type
_entity_poly.pdbx_seq_one_letter_code
_entity_poly.pdbx_strand_id
1 'polypeptide(L)'
;FVSIVAGGTRLDDLAAQIHSDGFDIQNRAGPVTVKLQAGGLNTDVATLAPLITGKIDVDLAGSVSKDAIAIDQGTLRSDALNASLTATVALADLSMQLKMNADAVATAFPPQIASVLGARVKFSATAARDPQGSFAANSIEFTSGTLSAAGTASMQGTDIQA
;
A
#
# COMPACT_ATOMS: atom_id res chain seq x y z
N PHE A 1 19.12 2.91 16.98
CA PHE A 1 17.85 2.70 16.28
C PHE A 1 17.39 4.01 15.67
N VAL A 2 16.87 3.98 14.45
CA VAL A 2 16.44 5.18 13.71
C VAL A 2 14.93 5.27 13.79
N SER A 3 14.42 6.45 14.12
CA SER A 3 12.99 6.78 14.00
C SER A 3 12.80 7.81 12.90
N ILE A 4 11.75 7.66 12.10
CA ILE A 4 11.38 8.58 11.03
C ILE A 4 9.98 9.12 11.31
N VAL A 5 9.79 10.43 11.17
CA VAL A 5 8.48 11.08 11.28
C VAL A 5 8.16 11.77 9.95
N ALA A 6 7.04 11.42 9.35
CA ALA A 6 6.54 12.03 8.11
C ALA A 6 5.00 12.03 8.11
N GLY A 7 4.38 13.18 7.81
CA GLY A 7 2.93 13.28 7.61
C GLY A 7 2.06 12.75 8.76
N GLY A 8 2.40 13.04 10.03
CA GLY A 8 1.66 12.55 11.20
C GLY A 8 1.84 11.04 11.47
N THR A 9 2.83 10.43 10.84
CA THR A 9 3.19 9.03 11.03
C THR A 9 4.64 8.93 11.50
N ARG A 10 4.88 8.13 12.55
CA ARG A 10 6.19 7.85 13.12
C ARG A 10 6.48 6.36 13.01
N LEU A 11 7.63 6.00 12.44
CA LEU A 11 8.16 4.64 12.45
C LEU A 11 9.29 4.58 13.47
N ASP A 12 9.23 3.60 14.36
CA ASP A 12 10.22 3.34 15.39
C ASP A 12 11.01 2.06 15.09
N ASP A 13 12.28 2.05 15.51
CA ASP A 13 13.21 0.94 15.34
C ASP A 13 13.33 0.44 13.90
N LEU A 14 13.44 1.38 12.95
CA LEU A 14 13.50 1.07 11.54
C LEU A 14 14.83 0.38 11.17
N ALA A 15 14.72 -0.77 10.52
CA ALA A 15 15.78 -1.43 9.79
C ALA A 15 15.39 -1.51 8.30
N ALA A 16 16.32 -1.15 7.41
CA ALA A 16 16.11 -1.16 5.98
C ALA A 16 17.26 -1.89 5.27
N GLN A 17 16.91 -2.74 4.31
CA GLN A 17 17.86 -3.41 3.42
C GLN A 17 17.41 -3.15 1.99
N ILE A 18 18.35 -2.70 1.16
CA ILE A 18 18.13 -2.53 -0.28
C ILE A 18 19.18 -3.38 -0.97
N HIS A 19 18.73 -4.23 -1.89
CA HIS A 19 19.60 -5.16 -2.60
C HIS A 19 19.24 -5.22 -4.08
N SER A 20 20.27 -5.31 -4.92
CA SER A 20 20.13 -5.59 -6.34
C SER A 20 21.37 -6.27 -6.89
N ASP A 21 21.17 -7.48 -7.45
CA ASP A 21 22.25 -8.22 -8.13
C ASP A 21 22.47 -7.76 -9.58
N GLY A 22 21.47 -7.08 -10.17
CA GLY A 22 21.44 -6.78 -11.60
C GLY A 22 21.34 -5.30 -11.95
N PHE A 23 21.60 -4.40 -10.99
CA PHE A 23 21.47 -2.97 -11.23
C PHE A 23 22.61 -2.43 -12.10
N ASP A 24 22.27 -1.93 -13.28
CA ASP A 24 23.16 -1.17 -14.13
C ASP A 24 23.21 0.29 -13.66
N ILE A 25 24.32 0.68 -13.05
CA ILE A 25 24.56 2.04 -12.55
C ILE A 25 24.60 3.08 -13.69
N GLN A 26 25.15 2.72 -14.85
CA GLN A 26 25.29 3.64 -15.99
C GLN A 26 23.91 3.97 -16.57
N ASN A 27 23.06 2.96 -16.68
CA ASN A 27 21.70 3.15 -17.17
C ASN A 27 20.68 3.48 -16.10
N ARG A 28 21.06 3.38 -14.81
CA ARG A 28 20.18 3.51 -13.63
C ARG A 28 18.97 2.59 -13.76
N ALA A 29 19.23 1.36 -14.18
CA ALA A 29 18.19 0.42 -14.53
C ALA A 29 18.50 -0.98 -14.02
N GLY A 30 17.48 -1.69 -13.59
CA GLY A 30 17.61 -3.07 -13.14
C GLY A 30 16.62 -3.42 -12.04
N PRO A 31 16.63 -4.70 -11.61
CA PRO A 31 15.80 -5.16 -10.50
C PRO A 31 16.22 -4.48 -9.20
N VAL A 32 15.29 -4.29 -8.27
CA VAL A 32 15.57 -3.79 -6.92
C VAL A 32 14.69 -4.54 -5.95
N THR A 33 15.28 -4.95 -4.82
CA THR A 33 14.55 -5.50 -3.69
C THR A 33 14.76 -4.61 -2.47
N VAL A 34 13.71 -4.38 -1.71
CA VAL A 34 13.72 -3.59 -0.48
C VAL A 34 13.02 -4.39 0.61
N LYS A 35 13.67 -4.50 1.76
CA LYS A 35 13.08 -5.04 2.99
C LYS A 35 13.12 -3.98 4.05
N LEU A 36 11.97 -3.70 4.68
CA LEU A 36 11.87 -2.78 5.80
C LEU A 36 11.26 -3.53 6.98
N GLN A 37 11.81 -3.28 8.17
CA GLN A 37 11.25 -3.75 9.42
C GLN A 37 11.15 -2.58 10.38
N ALA A 38 10.00 -2.41 11.02
CA ALA A 38 9.81 -1.41 12.07
C ALA A 38 9.32 -2.10 13.34
N GLY A 39 9.83 -1.67 14.49
CA GLY A 39 9.37 -2.14 15.80
C GLY A 39 7.98 -1.59 16.18
N GLY A 40 7.58 -0.48 15.55
CA GLY A 40 6.24 0.08 15.66
C GLY A 40 5.97 1.17 14.63
N LEU A 41 4.71 1.31 14.22
CA LEU A 41 4.22 2.49 13.49
C LEU A 41 3.15 3.16 14.32
N ASN A 42 3.37 4.43 14.60
CA ASN A 42 2.43 5.30 15.27
C ASN A 42 1.84 6.24 14.23
N THR A 43 0.50 6.31 14.17
CA THR A 43 -0.22 7.18 13.23
C THR A 43 -1.24 8.01 14.00
N ASP A 44 -1.36 9.28 13.62
CA ASP A 44 -2.41 10.15 14.16
C ASP A 44 -3.82 9.74 13.69
N VAL A 45 -3.92 8.82 12.73
CA VAL A 45 -5.19 8.27 12.25
C VAL A 45 -5.65 7.14 13.18
N ALA A 46 -6.45 7.49 14.18
CA ALA A 46 -6.91 6.57 15.22
C ALA A 46 -7.55 5.26 14.70
N THR A 47 -8.20 5.29 13.53
CA THR A 47 -8.83 4.11 12.91
C THR A 47 -7.83 3.15 12.27
N LEU A 48 -6.62 3.62 11.94
CA LEU A 48 -5.58 2.80 11.32
C LEU A 48 -4.62 2.21 12.37
N ALA A 49 -4.45 2.89 13.51
CA ALA A 49 -3.51 2.47 14.55
C ALA A 49 -3.59 0.97 14.92
N PRO A 50 -4.76 0.34 15.11
CA PRO A 50 -4.80 -1.07 15.51
C PRO A 50 -4.45 -2.05 14.38
N LEU A 51 -4.49 -1.62 13.11
CA LEU A 51 -4.09 -2.46 11.97
C LEU A 51 -2.56 -2.59 11.84
N ILE A 52 -1.83 -1.61 12.36
CA ILE A 52 -0.37 -1.47 12.21
C ILE A 52 0.35 -1.36 13.56
N THR A 53 -0.35 -1.74 14.65
CA THR A 53 0.26 -1.84 15.98
C THR A 53 1.24 -3.01 16.00
N GLY A 54 2.38 -2.80 16.68
CA GLY A 54 3.42 -3.81 16.82
C GLY A 54 4.39 -3.83 15.65
N LYS A 55 5.06 -4.98 15.47
CA LYS A 55 6.09 -5.14 14.44
C LYS A 55 5.46 -5.07 13.05
N ILE A 56 6.15 -4.37 12.16
CA ILE A 56 5.77 -4.30 10.74
C ILE A 56 6.92 -4.82 9.89
N ASP A 57 6.58 -5.70 8.96
CA ASP A 57 7.48 -6.19 7.93
C ASP A 57 6.96 -5.74 6.55
N VAL A 58 7.84 -5.14 5.75
CA VAL A 58 7.56 -4.75 4.37
C VAL A 58 8.60 -5.38 3.46
N ASP A 59 8.14 -6.07 2.42
CA ASP A 59 8.99 -6.61 1.36
C ASP A 59 8.52 -6.04 0.01
N LEU A 60 9.45 -5.50 -0.76
CA LEU A 60 9.23 -4.98 -2.10
C LEU A 60 10.24 -5.61 -3.05
N ALA A 61 9.77 -6.05 -4.20
CA ALA A 61 10.58 -6.47 -5.34
C ALA A 61 10.00 -5.82 -6.60
N GLY A 62 10.88 -5.33 -7.44
CA GLY A 62 10.48 -4.60 -8.63
C GLY A 62 11.66 -4.23 -9.50
N SER A 63 11.46 -3.26 -10.37
CA SER A 63 12.50 -2.74 -11.26
C SER A 63 12.40 -1.24 -11.44
N VAL A 64 13.55 -0.64 -11.74
CA VAL A 64 13.67 0.77 -12.09
C VAL A 64 14.29 0.84 -13.47
N SER A 65 13.84 1.79 -14.29
CA SER A 65 14.46 2.15 -15.56
C SER A 65 14.30 3.66 -15.80
N LYS A 66 14.80 4.13 -16.95
CA LYS A 66 14.57 5.53 -17.40
C LYS A 66 13.11 5.78 -17.78
N ASP A 67 12.38 4.73 -18.12
CA ASP A 67 11.03 4.84 -18.68
C ASP A 67 9.96 4.54 -17.64
N ALA A 68 10.25 3.67 -16.66
CA ALA A 68 9.27 3.23 -15.70
C ALA A 68 9.87 2.79 -14.35
N ILE A 69 9.03 2.81 -13.33
CA ILE A 69 9.23 2.11 -12.06
C ILE A 69 8.14 1.07 -11.94
N ALA A 70 8.51 -0.18 -11.66
CA ALA A 70 7.58 -1.27 -11.41
C ALA A 70 7.81 -1.86 -10.03
N ILE A 71 6.71 -2.14 -9.33
CA ILE A 71 6.63 -2.98 -8.14
C ILE A 71 5.90 -4.24 -8.56
N ASP A 72 6.66 -5.30 -8.83
CA ASP A 72 6.14 -6.59 -9.24
C ASP A 72 5.56 -7.36 -8.05
N GLN A 73 6.14 -7.15 -6.86
CA GLN A 73 5.66 -7.70 -5.61
C GLN A 73 5.92 -6.73 -4.46
N GLY A 74 4.86 -6.20 -3.86
CA GLY A 74 4.91 -5.51 -2.59
C GLY A 74 4.07 -6.24 -1.55
N THR A 75 4.57 -6.37 -0.33
CA THR A 75 3.80 -6.90 0.81
C THR A 75 4.01 -6.05 2.04
N LEU A 76 2.97 -5.94 2.86
CA LEU A 76 3.00 -5.33 4.19
C LEU A 76 2.34 -6.29 5.18
N ARG A 77 3.03 -6.59 6.27
CA ARG A 77 2.58 -7.53 7.28
C ARG A 77 2.71 -6.94 8.68
N SER A 78 1.66 -7.14 9.47
CA SER A 78 1.60 -6.93 10.92
C SER A 78 0.85 -8.10 11.56
N ASP A 79 0.68 -8.08 12.88
CA ASP A 79 -0.14 -9.07 13.59
C ASP A 79 -1.60 -9.08 13.14
N ALA A 80 -2.11 -7.90 12.74
CA ALA A 80 -3.50 -7.70 12.38
C ALA A 80 -3.77 -7.67 10.88
N LEU A 81 -2.75 -7.43 10.05
CA LEU A 81 -2.89 -7.11 8.63
C LEU A 81 -1.89 -7.89 7.77
N ASN A 82 -2.38 -8.45 6.66
CA ASN A 82 -1.56 -8.96 5.57
C ASN A 82 -2.03 -8.31 4.27
N ALA A 83 -1.17 -7.49 3.66
CA ALA A 83 -1.47 -6.74 2.46
C ALA A 83 -0.46 -7.01 1.35
N SER A 84 -0.91 -6.89 0.10
CA SER A 84 -0.09 -6.95 -1.09
C SER A 84 -0.40 -5.82 -2.06
N LEU A 85 0.61 -5.43 -2.82
CA LEU A 85 0.51 -4.37 -3.82
C LEU A 85 1.36 -4.70 -5.04
N THR A 86 0.86 -4.34 -6.22
CA THR A 86 1.67 -4.20 -7.43
C THR A 86 1.42 -2.81 -8.02
N ALA A 87 2.45 -2.21 -8.61
CA ALA A 87 2.33 -0.89 -9.20
C ALA A 87 3.25 -0.73 -10.41
N THR A 88 2.84 0.06 -11.39
CA THR A 88 3.71 0.54 -12.46
C THR A 88 3.51 2.04 -12.61
N VAL A 89 4.60 2.77 -12.73
CA VAL A 89 4.61 4.21 -13.02
C VAL A 89 5.44 4.44 -14.27
N ALA A 90 4.83 4.99 -15.32
CA ALA A 90 5.58 5.49 -16.46
C ALA A 90 6.15 6.86 -16.13
N LEU A 91 7.46 7.06 -16.32
CA LEU A 91 8.14 8.29 -15.92
C LEU A 91 7.98 9.43 -16.94
N ALA A 92 7.65 9.09 -18.19
CA ALA A 92 7.46 10.08 -19.26
C ALA A 92 6.26 11.02 -18.99
N ASP A 93 5.18 10.49 -18.44
CA ASP A 93 3.92 11.21 -18.23
C ASP A 93 3.30 11.01 -16.84
N LEU A 94 3.98 10.27 -15.97
CA LEU A 94 3.53 9.93 -14.62
C LEU A 94 2.18 9.19 -14.61
N SER A 95 1.83 8.50 -15.68
CA SER A 95 0.73 7.55 -15.66
C SER A 95 1.06 6.39 -14.74
N MET A 96 0.04 5.88 -14.05
CA MET A 96 0.20 4.88 -13.01
C MET A 96 -0.88 3.81 -13.14
N GLN A 97 -0.51 2.57 -12.83
CA GLN A 97 -1.44 1.51 -12.49
C GLN A 97 -1.08 0.95 -11.12
N LEU A 98 -2.10 0.68 -10.31
CA LEU A 98 -1.98 0.20 -8.94
C LEU A 98 -2.99 -0.93 -8.73
N LYS A 99 -2.56 -2.01 -8.08
CA LYS A 99 -3.45 -3.06 -7.58
C LYS A 99 -3.08 -3.39 -6.15
N MET A 100 -4.06 -3.38 -5.25
CA MET A 100 -3.90 -3.64 -3.84
C MET A 100 -4.83 -4.76 -3.38
N ASN A 101 -4.35 -5.57 -2.43
CA ASN A 101 -5.18 -6.47 -1.65
C ASN A 101 -4.79 -6.35 -0.18
N ALA A 102 -5.75 -6.49 0.72
CA ALA A 102 -5.50 -6.51 2.15
C ALA A 102 -6.44 -7.49 2.83
N ASP A 103 -5.93 -8.18 3.84
CA ASP A 103 -6.68 -9.08 4.70
C ASP A 103 -6.36 -8.75 6.16
N ALA A 104 -7.36 -8.24 6.89
CA ALA A 104 -7.23 -7.79 8.26
C ALA A 104 -8.14 -8.58 9.22
N VAL A 105 -7.70 -8.78 10.46
CA VAL A 105 -8.56 -9.32 11.53
C VAL A 105 -9.60 -8.28 11.94
N ALA A 106 -10.85 -8.69 12.14
CA ALA A 106 -11.92 -7.73 12.49
C ALA A 106 -11.71 -7.05 13.85
N THR A 107 -10.99 -7.70 14.77
CA THR A 107 -10.66 -7.15 16.10
C THR A 107 -9.71 -5.96 16.04
N ALA A 108 -9.07 -5.71 14.89
CA ALA A 108 -8.23 -4.54 14.67
C ALA A 108 -9.01 -3.32 14.15
N PHE A 109 -10.33 -3.44 13.96
CA PHE A 109 -11.19 -2.31 13.64
C PHE A 109 -11.83 -1.73 14.91
N PRO A 110 -12.26 -0.45 14.89
CA PRO A 110 -12.99 0.14 16.00
C PRO A 110 -14.20 -0.72 16.43
N PRO A 111 -14.51 -0.85 17.73
CA PRO A 111 -15.57 -1.74 18.22
C PRO A 111 -16.94 -1.53 17.57
N GLN A 112 -17.24 -0.30 17.18
CA GLN A 112 -18.48 0.08 16.51
C GLN A 112 -18.64 -0.63 15.17
N ILE A 113 -17.54 -0.85 14.45
CA ILE A 113 -17.52 -1.52 13.14
C ILE A 113 -17.31 -3.02 13.33
N ALA A 114 -16.42 -3.42 14.24
CA ALA A 114 -16.10 -4.83 14.49
C ALA A 114 -17.33 -5.70 14.81
N SER A 115 -18.37 -5.12 15.41
CA SER A 115 -19.61 -5.84 15.77
C SER A 115 -20.44 -6.34 14.57
N VAL A 116 -20.25 -5.77 13.38
CA VAL A 116 -20.98 -6.14 12.16
C VAL A 116 -20.12 -6.87 11.13
N LEU A 117 -18.84 -7.06 11.42
CA LEU A 117 -17.89 -7.74 10.55
C LEU A 117 -17.87 -9.24 10.81
N GLY A 118 -17.51 -10.02 9.79
CA GLY A 118 -17.05 -11.40 9.99
C GLY A 118 -15.68 -11.43 10.67
N ALA A 119 -15.10 -12.61 10.86
CA ALA A 119 -13.79 -12.74 11.55
C ALA A 119 -12.65 -11.95 10.87
N ARG A 120 -12.73 -11.77 9.55
CA ARG A 120 -11.73 -11.08 8.74
C ARG A 120 -12.37 -10.12 7.76
N VAL A 121 -11.62 -9.10 7.39
CA VAL A 121 -11.97 -8.10 6.39
C VAL A 121 -11.01 -8.25 5.23
N LYS A 122 -11.56 -8.49 4.04
CA LYS A 122 -10.80 -8.46 2.80
C LYS A 122 -11.13 -7.20 2.03
N PHE A 123 -10.08 -6.53 1.59
CA PHE A 123 -10.15 -5.35 0.74
C PHE A 123 -9.36 -5.62 -0.53
N SER A 124 -9.90 -5.23 -1.68
CA SER A 124 -9.16 -5.20 -2.94
C SER A 124 -9.45 -3.89 -3.66
N ALA A 125 -8.45 -3.36 -4.35
CA ALA A 125 -8.65 -2.17 -5.18
C ALA A 125 -7.73 -2.17 -6.39
N THR A 126 -8.22 -1.61 -7.48
CA THR A 126 -7.39 -1.21 -8.61
C THR A 126 -7.53 0.28 -8.85
N ALA A 127 -6.42 0.97 -9.06
CA ALA A 127 -6.42 2.39 -9.35
C ALA A 127 -5.49 2.71 -10.52
N ALA A 128 -5.81 3.77 -11.24
CA ALA A 128 -5.00 4.29 -12.32
C ALA A 128 -4.91 5.81 -12.23
N ARG A 129 -3.78 6.34 -12.70
CA ARG A 129 -3.61 7.75 -13.03
C ARG A 129 -3.30 7.83 -14.53
N ASP A 130 -4.03 8.65 -15.26
CA ASP A 130 -3.77 8.88 -16.68
C ASP A 130 -2.69 9.98 -16.89
N PRO A 131 -2.17 10.14 -18.11
CA PRO A 131 -1.20 11.21 -18.43
C PRO A 131 -1.73 12.64 -18.21
N GLN A 132 -3.05 12.83 -18.26
CA GLN A 132 -3.72 14.10 -18.01
C GLN A 132 -3.87 14.41 -16.51
N GLY A 133 -3.52 13.45 -15.65
CA GLY A 133 -3.60 13.55 -14.21
C GLY A 133 -4.96 13.24 -13.63
N SER A 134 -5.88 12.67 -14.41
CA SER A 134 -7.12 12.10 -13.89
C SER A 134 -6.80 10.82 -13.12
N PHE A 135 -7.49 10.62 -12.01
CA PHE A 135 -7.40 9.41 -11.21
C PHE A 135 -8.68 8.60 -11.34
N ALA A 136 -8.55 7.28 -11.34
CA ALA A 136 -9.68 6.37 -11.28
C ALA A 136 -9.36 5.25 -10.31
N ALA A 137 -10.24 5.01 -9.33
CA ALA A 137 -10.36 3.74 -8.65
C ALA A 137 -11.30 2.86 -9.49
N ASN A 138 -10.71 2.03 -10.35
CA ASN A 138 -11.43 1.20 -11.32
C ASN A 138 -12.20 0.05 -10.65
N SER A 139 -11.74 -0.36 -9.47
CA SER A 139 -12.47 -1.25 -8.58
C SER A 139 -12.08 -0.98 -7.14
N ILE A 140 -13.08 -1.00 -6.26
CA ILE A 140 -12.92 -1.03 -4.82
C ILE A 140 -13.87 -2.13 -4.35
N GLU A 141 -13.34 -3.14 -3.67
CA GLU A 141 -14.12 -4.24 -3.12
C GLU A 141 -13.79 -4.43 -1.65
N PHE A 142 -14.83 -4.70 -0.89
CA PHE A 142 -14.77 -4.95 0.53
C PHE A 142 -15.65 -6.16 0.84
N THR A 143 -15.13 -7.14 1.57
CA THR A 143 -15.91 -8.29 2.03
C THR A 143 -15.55 -8.67 3.46
N SER A 144 -16.56 -9.00 4.26
CA SER A 144 -16.40 -9.49 5.62
C SER A 144 -17.63 -10.29 6.08
N GLY A 145 -17.49 -11.61 6.21
CA GLY A 145 -18.64 -12.46 6.52
C GLY A 145 -19.73 -12.35 5.45
N THR A 146 -20.94 -11.94 5.85
CA THR A 146 -22.06 -11.67 4.93
C THR A 146 -22.08 -10.25 4.38
N LEU A 147 -21.23 -9.36 4.88
CA LEU A 147 -21.15 -7.98 4.42
C LEU A 147 -20.23 -7.89 3.20
N SER A 148 -20.73 -7.25 2.14
CA SER A 148 -19.94 -6.89 0.97
C SER A 148 -20.29 -5.50 0.48
N ALA A 149 -19.30 -4.81 -0.08
CA ALA A 149 -19.46 -3.54 -0.77
C ALA A 149 -18.51 -3.52 -1.97
N ALA A 150 -18.96 -2.92 -3.07
CA ALA A 150 -18.13 -2.70 -4.24
C ALA A 150 -18.46 -1.33 -4.84
N GLY A 151 -17.47 -0.71 -5.48
CA GLY A 151 -17.66 0.60 -6.10
C GLY A 151 -16.49 1.00 -6.97
N THR A 152 -16.64 2.16 -7.59
CA THR A 152 -15.60 2.86 -8.35
C THR A 152 -15.60 4.32 -7.94
N ALA A 153 -14.52 5.01 -8.22
CA ALA A 153 -14.46 6.46 -8.05
C ALA A 153 -13.52 7.05 -9.10
N SER A 154 -13.71 8.31 -9.46
CA SER A 154 -12.80 9.03 -10.34
C SER A 154 -12.65 10.48 -9.89
N MET A 155 -11.53 11.08 -10.27
CA MET A 155 -11.21 12.47 -9.98
C MET A 155 -10.54 13.09 -11.19
N GLN A 156 -10.97 14.29 -11.56
CA GLN A 156 -10.31 15.09 -12.59
C GLN A 156 -10.26 16.55 -12.12
N GLY A 157 -9.05 17.09 -11.98
CA GLY A 157 -8.87 18.41 -11.34
C GLY A 157 -9.38 18.38 -9.90
N THR A 158 -10.41 19.19 -9.61
CA THR A 158 -11.08 19.23 -8.30
C THR A 158 -12.40 18.47 -8.28
N ASP A 159 -12.85 17.94 -9.42
CA ASP A 159 -14.13 17.25 -9.54
C ASP A 159 -13.96 15.77 -9.15
N ILE A 160 -14.86 15.27 -8.30
CA ILE A 160 -14.87 13.90 -7.79
C ILE A 160 -16.19 13.24 -8.17
N GLN A 161 -16.12 12.02 -8.71
CA GLN A 161 -17.28 11.17 -8.99
C GLN A 161 -17.09 9.83 -8.24
N ALA A 162 -18.14 9.34 -7.58
CA ALA A 162 -18.13 8.08 -6.82
C ALA A 162 -19.52 7.45 -6.85
#